data_AF-L7WC92-F1
#
_entry.id   AF-L7WC92-F1
#
_cell.length_a   1.000
_cell.length_b   1.000
_cell.length_c   1.000
_cell.angle_alpha   90.00
_cell.angle_beta   90.00
_cell.angle_gamma   90.00
#
_symmetry.space_group_name_H-M   'P 1'
#
loop_
_entity.id
_entity.type
_entity.pdbx_description
1 polymer ?
#
loop_
_entity_poly.entity_id
_entity_poly.type
_entity_poly.pdbx_seq_one_letter_code
_entity_poly.pdbx_strand_id
1 'polypeptide(L)'
;MKMRLLSIVALVALLASCDIKKTEKGEMPEVDVDVTTEAGELPEYDVDWMDVDVKTTTRMVEVPKLVVVMEEEEVEVPVLDIDMPGEKSERTLMVETEISGTDADLEIQEVRATKNKLYVIATLEKEDTDLDGKTIRKQDQIDINAPALDVEYIVVGERPDRVFNNNNKYVASMNDLSATVKEARVIYSD
;
A
#
# COMPACT_ATOMS: atom_id res chain seq x y z
N MET A 1 -73.79 -34.15 -19.46
CA MET A 1 -74.46 -33.13 -18.63
C MET A 1 -73.72 -31.80 -18.88
N LYS A 2 -74.15 -31.03 -19.90
CA LYS A 2 -74.78 -29.69 -19.79
C LYS A 2 -73.99 -28.71 -18.90
N MET A 3 -73.14 -27.85 -19.46
CA MET A 3 -73.41 -26.53 -20.09
C MET A 3 -73.66 -25.40 -19.06
N ARG A 4 -72.76 -24.39 -19.01
CA ARG A 4 -72.96 -22.93 -18.80
C ARG A 4 -71.63 -22.22 -19.16
N LEU A 5 -71.43 -21.66 -20.35
CA LEU A 5 -71.77 -20.30 -20.79
C LEU A 5 -72.20 -19.33 -19.67
N LEU A 6 -71.40 -18.28 -19.41
CA LEU A 6 -71.66 -16.87 -19.78
C LEU A 6 -70.98 -15.88 -18.80
N SER A 7 -70.40 -14.81 -19.36
CA SER A 7 -70.14 -13.49 -18.76
C SER A 7 -69.12 -13.36 -17.63
N ILE A 8 -67.94 -12.81 -17.95
CA ILE A 8 -67.42 -11.53 -17.40
C ILE A 8 -66.40 -11.04 -18.45
N VAL A 9 -66.91 -10.29 -19.43
CA VAL A 9 -66.14 -9.34 -20.21
C VAL A 9 -66.22 -8.01 -19.46
N ALA A 10 -65.14 -7.24 -19.52
CA ALA A 10 -65.03 -5.84 -19.10
C ALA A 10 -64.87 -5.59 -17.59
N LEU A 11 -63.64 -5.73 -17.11
CA LEU A 11 -63.07 -4.70 -16.24
C LEU A 11 -61.59 -4.49 -16.63
N VAL A 12 -61.38 -3.55 -17.55
CA VAL A 12 -60.37 -2.49 -17.44
C VAL A 12 -58.94 -3.02 -17.20
N ALA A 13 -58.16 -3.33 -18.24
CA ALA A 13 -57.33 -2.35 -18.95
C ALA A 13 -56.84 -1.22 -18.03
N LEU A 14 -55.69 -1.43 -17.37
CA LEU A 14 -54.84 -0.54 -16.57
C LEU A 14 -54.18 -1.52 -15.57
N LEU A 15 -53.02 -2.08 -15.83
CA LEU A 15 -51.74 -1.54 -15.39
C LEU A 15 -50.63 -2.27 -16.18
N ALA A 16 -50.36 -1.78 -17.39
CA ALA A 16 -49.08 -2.03 -18.04
C ALA A 16 -48.03 -1.15 -17.34
N SER A 17 -47.35 -1.67 -16.32
CA SER A 17 -46.14 -1.05 -15.78
C SER A 17 -45.39 -2.01 -14.86
N CYS A 18 -44.11 -2.22 -15.17
CA CYS A 18 -43.07 -2.94 -14.41
C CYS A 18 -43.21 -4.48 -14.43
N ASP A 19 -42.19 -5.29 -14.72
CA ASP A 19 -40.77 -5.12 -14.47
C ASP A 19 -39.90 -6.04 -15.38
N ILE A 20 -38.61 -5.75 -15.44
CA ILE A 20 -37.61 -6.22 -16.41
C ILE A 20 -37.10 -7.62 -16.05
N LYS A 21 -36.92 -8.49 -17.06
CA LYS A 21 -35.98 -9.63 -16.99
C LYS A 21 -35.16 -9.70 -18.27
N LYS A 22 -33.90 -9.26 -18.17
CA LYS A 22 -32.86 -9.45 -19.19
C LYS A 22 -32.07 -10.70 -18.82
N THR A 23 -32.15 -11.74 -19.63
CA THR A 23 -31.30 -12.94 -19.53
C THR A 23 -30.51 -13.06 -20.82
N GLU A 24 -29.21 -12.79 -20.74
CA GLU A 24 -28.21 -13.03 -21.78
C GLU A 24 -28.13 -14.52 -22.13
N LYS A 25 -27.99 -14.80 -23.43
CA LYS A 25 -26.95 -15.67 -24.02
C LYS A 25 -27.25 -15.82 -25.51
N GLY A 26 -26.40 -15.25 -26.35
CA GLY A 26 -26.43 -15.44 -27.79
C GLY A 26 -25.03 -15.24 -28.33
N GLU A 27 -24.41 -16.34 -28.72
CA GLU A 27 -23.05 -16.46 -29.24
C GLU A 27 -22.81 -15.55 -30.43
N MET A 28 -21.63 -14.94 -30.49
CA MET A 28 -21.19 -14.13 -31.62
C MET A 28 -20.83 -15.06 -32.78
N PRO A 29 -21.51 -14.99 -33.95
CA PRO A 29 -21.10 -15.77 -35.10
C PRO A 29 -19.79 -15.20 -35.64
N GLU A 30 -18.75 -16.03 -35.72
CA GLU A 30 -17.55 -15.75 -36.52
C GLU A 30 -17.96 -15.75 -37.99
N VAL A 31 -17.88 -14.60 -38.62
CA VAL A 31 -18.20 -14.44 -40.04
C VAL A 31 -16.95 -13.89 -40.72
N ASP A 32 -16.08 -14.82 -41.12
CA ASP A 32 -15.12 -14.65 -42.23
C ASP A 32 -15.94 -14.50 -43.51
N VAL A 33 -15.97 -13.29 -44.09
CA VAL A 33 -16.51 -13.10 -45.44
C VAL A 33 -15.43 -12.49 -46.31
N ASP A 34 -14.87 -13.43 -47.08
CA ASP A 34 -14.09 -13.24 -48.29
C ASP A 34 -14.82 -12.33 -49.27
N VAL A 35 -14.05 -11.42 -49.87
CA VAL A 35 -14.51 -10.32 -50.70
C VAL A 35 -14.82 -10.85 -52.10
N THR A 36 -16.09 -10.87 -52.52
CA THR A 36 -16.48 -10.60 -53.92
C THR A 36 -18.01 -10.41 -54.00
N THR A 37 -18.50 -9.19 -53.80
CA THR A 37 -19.82 -8.78 -54.32
C THR A 37 -19.72 -7.34 -54.78
N GLU A 38 -20.29 -7.11 -55.96
CA GLU A 38 -20.26 -5.89 -56.78
C GLU A 38 -20.32 -4.59 -55.97
N ALA A 39 -19.58 -3.58 -56.42
CA ALA A 39 -19.61 -2.23 -55.86
C ALA A 39 -21.05 -1.69 -55.97
N GLY A 40 -21.81 -1.81 -54.88
CA GLY A 40 -23.10 -1.18 -54.74
C GLY A 40 -22.90 0.34 -54.78
N GLU A 41 -23.59 1.02 -55.69
CA GLU A 41 -23.64 2.47 -55.71
C GLU A 41 -24.21 2.93 -54.36
N LEU A 42 -23.37 3.56 -53.55
CA LEU A 42 -23.81 4.18 -52.30
C LEU A 42 -24.77 5.32 -52.67
N PRO A 43 -26.01 5.34 -52.14
CA PRO A 43 -26.93 6.44 -52.39
C PRO A 43 -26.31 7.74 -51.88
N GLU A 44 -26.29 8.77 -52.73
CA GLU A 44 -25.95 10.13 -52.31
C GLU A 44 -27.10 10.66 -51.44
N TYR A 45 -26.93 10.57 -50.12
CA TYR A 45 -27.76 11.29 -49.19
C TYR A 45 -27.29 12.74 -49.13
N ASP A 46 -28.02 13.64 -49.80
CA ASP A 46 -27.87 15.07 -49.59
C ASP A 46 -28.62 15.45 -48.31
N VAL A 47 -27.89 15.41 -47.21
CA VAL A 47 -28.43 15.73 -45.89
C VAL A 47 -28.20 17.23 -45.69
N ASP A 48 -29.28 18.01 -45.66
CA ASP A 48 -29.27 19.42 -45.25
C ASP A 48 -28.86 19.49 -43.77
N TRP A 49 -27.56 19.47 -43.50
CA TRP A 49 -27.02 19.72 -42.17
C TRP A 49 -27.16 21.21 -41.86
N MET A 50 -27.55 21.54 -40.62
CA MET A 50 -27.56 22.92 -40.15
C MET A 50 -26.13 23.50 -40.21
N ASP A 51 -25.99 24.74 -40.65
CA ASP A 51 -24.70 25.41 -40.82
C ASP A 51 -24.01 25.59 -39.45
N VAL A 52 -22.95 24.80 -39.17
CA VAL A 52 -22.23 24.83 -37.88
C VAL A 52 -20.97 25.66 -38.03
N ASP A 53 -21.00 26.88 -37.48
CA ASP A 53 -19.87 27.81 -37.45
C ASP A 53 -18.95 27.49 -36.26
N VAL A 54 -17.87 26.75 -36.53
CA VAL A 54 -16.90 26.35 -35.51
C VAL A 54 -15.94 27.50 -35.21
N LYS A 55 -16.18 28.21 -34.10
CA LYS A 55 -15.33 29.30 -33.62
C LYS A 55 -14.53 28.87 -32.38
N THR A 56 -13.23 29.13 -32.39
CA THR A 56 -12.36 28.96 -31.23
C THR A 56 -12.48 30.17 -30.31
N THR A 57 -12.72 29.95 -29.02
CA THR A 57 -12.74 31.00 -27.99
C THR A 57 -11.75 30.66 -26.89
N THR A 58 -10.91 31.62 -26.51
CA THR A 58 -9.97 31.48 -25.40
C THR A 58 -10.74 31.67 -24.10
N ARG A 59 -10.78 30.64 -23.25
CA ARG A 59 -11.31 30.72 -21.90
C ARG A 59 -10.18 30.55 -20.90
N MET A 60 -10.13 31.44 -19.90
CA MET A 60 -9.33 31.21 -18.72
C MET A 60 -10.02 30.13 -17.89
N VAL A 61 -9.35 28.99 -17.73
CA VAL A 61 -9.82 27.88 -16.89
C VAL A 61 -8.88 27.80 -15.69
N GLU A 62 -9.45 27.83 -14.49
CA GLU A 62 -8.69 27.60 -13.27
C GLU A 62 -8.35 26.12 -13.18
N VAL A 63 -7.07 25.80 -13.38
CA VAL A 63 -6.55 24.44 -13.20
C VAL A 63 -5.83 24.41 -11.85
N PRO A 64 -6.27 23.58 -10.89
CA PRO A 64 -5.58 23.48 -9.61
C PRO A 64 -4.16 22.95 -9.83
N LYS A 65 -3.16 23.74 -9.44
CA LYS A 65 -1.77 23.31 -9.36
C LYS A 65 -1.54 22.71 -7.99
N LEU A 66 -1.33 21.40 -7.91
CA LEU A 66 -0.82 20.76 -6.71
C LEU A 66 0.67 21.13 -6.59
N VAL A 67 1.02 21.94 -5.59
CA VAL A 67 2.42 22.22 -5.24
C VAL A 67 2.78 21.27 -4.11
N VAL A 68 3.61 20.28 -4.40
CA VAL A 68 4.22 19.44 -3.37
C VAL A 68 5.46 20.19 -2.89
N VAL A 69 5.43 20.70 -1.67
CA VAL A 69 6.60 21.30 -1.02
C VAL A 69 7.31 20.17 -0.29
N MET A 70 8.53 19.86 -0.71
CA MET A 70 9.44 18.99 0.03
C MET A 70 10.18 19.88 1.04
N GLU A 71 10.02 19.62 2.33
CA GLU A 71 10.78 20.29 3.38
C GLU A 71 11.91 19.35 3.82
N GLU A 72 13.15 19.85 3.82
CA GLU A 72 14.30 19.16 4.40
C GLU A 72 14.36 19.56 5.88
N GLU A 73 14.21 18.59 6.79
CA GLU A 73 14.34 18.78 8.22
C GLU A 73 15.66 18.15 8.69
N GLU A 74 16.48 18.92 9.40
CA GLU A 74 17.71 18.41 10.03
C GLU A 74 17.30 17.60 11.27
N VAL A 75 17.48 16.27 11.21
CA VAL A 75 17.23 15.36 12.34
C VAL A 75 18.57 14.97 12.93
N GLU A 76 18.76 15.18 14.23
CA GLU A 76 19.96 14.74 14.93
C GLU A 76 19.94 13.22 15.07
N VAL A 77 20.93 12.55 14.46
CA VAL A 77 21.15 11.11 14.61
C VAL A 77 22.40 10.87 15.46
N PRO A 78 22.37 9.93 16.43
CA PRO A 78 23.56 9.64 17.23
C PRO A 78 24.66 9.01 16.36
N VAL A 79 25.90 9.47 16.52
CA VAL A 79 27.08 8.93 15.81
C VAL A 79 28.03 8.27 16.81
N LEU A 80 28.35 7.00 16.60
CA LEU A 80 29.21 6.20 17.48
C LEU A 80 30.55 5.86 16.81
N ASP A 81 31.65 6.45 17.31
CA ASP A 81 33.01 6.10 16.86
C ASP A 81 33.61 4.96 17.69
N ILE A 82 33.81 3.81 17.05
CA ILE A 82 34.31 2.59 17.70
C ILE A 82 35.80 2.41 17.40
N ASP A 83 36.63 2.46 18.42
CA ASP A 83 38.07 2.22 18.31
C ASP A 83 38.41 0.71 18.35
N MET A 84 38.46 0.09 17.17
CA MET A 84 38.84 -1.31 16.95
C MET A 84 39.85 -1.42 15.79
N PRO A 85 40.75 -2.41 15.82
CA PRO A 85 41.69 -2.63 14.72
C PRO A 85 40.94 -3.03 13.43
N GLY A 86 41.31 -2.41 12.31
CA GLY A 86 40.69 -2.64 11.01
C GLY A 86 40.47 -1.32 10.26
N GLU A 87 40.05 -1.43 9.00
CA GLU A 87 39.58 -0.27 8.25
C GLU A 87 38.19 0.11 8.76
N LYS A 88 38.04 1.34 9.24
CA LYS A 88 36.75 1.87 9.68
C LYS A 88 36.02 2.49 8.50
N SER A 89 34.72 2.31 8.46
CA SER A 89 33.84 3.06 7.57
C SER A 89 32.59 3.49 8.32
N GLU A 90 32.11 4.67 7.99
CA GLU A 90 30.83 5.17 8.49
C GLU A 90 29.68 4.40 7.83
N ARG A 91 28.71 3.98 8.62
CA ARG A 91 27.49 3.31 8.15
C ARG A 91 26.36 3.48 9.14
N THR A 92 25.14 3.59 8.61
CA THR A 92 23.92 3.64 9.40
C THR A 92 23.45 2.25 9.76
N LEU A 93 23.17 2.01 11.04
CA LEU A 93 22.42 0.86 11.51
C LEU A 93 20.96 1.27 11.62
N MET A 94 20.09 0.60 10.87
CA MET A 94 18.66 0.92 10.82
C MET A 94 17.85 -0.30 11.25
N VAL A 95 17.01 -0.13 12.26
CA VAL A 95 16.01 -1.11 12.68
C VAL A 95 14.65 -0.62 12.20
N GLU A 96 13.90 -1.49 11.53
CA GLU A 96 12.55 -1.17 11.06
C GLU A 96 11.57 -2.28 11.42
N THR A 97 10.33 -1.92 11.71
CA THR A 97 9.24 -2.87 11.91
C THR A 97 7.93 -2.35 11.34
N GLU A 98 7.09 -3.27 10.90
CA GLU A 98 5.73 -2.97 10.42
C GLU A 98 4.74 -3.31 11.51
N ILE A 99 3.86 -2.36 11.81
CA ILE A 99 2.92 -2.43 12.92
C ILE A 99 1.52 -2.28 12.34
N SER A 100 0.61 -3.13 12.80
CA SER A 100 -0.81 -3.08 12.44
C SER A 100 -1.67 -3.27 13.69
N GLY A 101 -2.87 -2.68 13.69
CA GLY A 101 -3.73 -2.64 14.87
C GLY A 101 -3.43 -1.41 15.71
N THR A 102 -2.60 -1.54 16.74
CA THR A 102 -2.25 -0.42 17.64
C THR A 102 -0.90 0.18 17.25
N ASP A 103 -0.78 1.49 17.29
CA ASP A 103 0.49 2.21 17.10
C ASP A 103 1.51 1.77 18.17
N ALA A 104 2.78 1.85 17.83
CA ALA A 104 3.87 1.57 18.74
C ALA A 104 5.10 2.37 18.32
N ASP A 105 5.93 2.72 19.29
CA ASP A 105 7.19 3.38 19.07
C ASP A 105 8.34 2.38 19.12
N LEU A 106 9.27 2.56 18.18
CA LEU A 106 10.46 1.73 18.02
C LEU A 106 11.66 2.63 18.25
N GLU A 107 12.47 2.31 19.25
CA GLU A 107 13.62 3.12 19.64
C GLU A 107 14.81 2.24 20.01
N ILE A 108 15.99 2.55 19.47
CA ILE A 108 17.26 1.87 19.76
C ILE A 108 17.70 2.27 21.15
N GLN A 109 17.56 1.35 22.10
CA GLN A 109 17.95 1.59 23.49
C GLN A 109 19.43 1.28 23.73
N GLU A 110 19.95 0.23 23.10
CA GLU A 110 21.35 -0.18 23.33
C GLU A 110 22.01 -0.72 22.06
N VAL A 111 23.29 -0.38 21.88
CA VAL A 111 24.17 -1.11 20.95
C VAL A 111 25.25 -1.81 21.76
N ARG A 112 25.39 -3.12 21.54
CA ARG A 112 26.41 -3.96 22.17
C ARG A 112 27.36 -4.53 21.14
N ALA A 113 28.64 -4.61 21.48
CA ALA A 113 29.68 -5.12 20.60
C ALA A 113 30.41 -6.32 21.18
N THR A 114 30.77 -7.22 20.28
CA THR A 114 31.76 -8.28 20.47
C THR A 114 32.88 -8.09 19.46
N LYS A 115 33.84 -9.02 19.40
CA LYS A 115 34.96 -8.92 18.46
C LYS A 115 34.53 -8.90 16.99
N ASN A 116 33.44 -9.60 16.65
CA ASN A 116 33.05 -9.85 15.26
C ASN A 116 31.60 -9.44 14.95
N LYS A 117 30.79 -9.13 15.97
CA LYS A 117 29.35 -8.88 15.83
C LYS A 117 28.90 -7.70 16.68
N LEU A 118 28.01 -6.90 16.12
CA LEU A 118 27.23 -5.87 16.78
C LEU A 118 25.80 -6.37 17.02
N TYR A 119 25.25 -6.04 18.17
CA TYR A 119 23.85 -6.27 18.53
C TYR A 119 23.20 -4.91 18.69
N VAL A 120 22.20 -4.62 17.87
CA VAL A 120 21.38 -3.42 17.99
C VAL A 120 20.09 -3.85 18.66
N ILE A 121 19.85 -3.31 19.85
CA ILE A 121 18.72 -3.67 20.69
C ILE A 121 17.78 -2.47 20.73
N ALA A 122 16.60 -2.64 20.14
CA ALA A 122 15.54 -1.65 20.14
C ALA A 122 14.36 -2.12 20.97
N THR A 123 13.68 -1.21 21.64
CA THR A 123 12.43 -1.50 22.35
C THR A 123 11.26 -1.12 21.45
N LEU A 124 10.20 -1.93 21.52
CA LEU A 124 8.93 -1.67 20.86
C LEU A 124 7.86 -1.45 21.92
N GLU A 125 7.43 -0.21 22.10
CA GLU A 125 6.45 0.19 23.11
C GLU A 125 5.11 0.50 22.46
N LYS A 126 4.03 -0.13 22.92
CA LYS A 126 2.68 0.12 22.39
C LYS A 126 2.18 1.47 22.86
N GLU A 127 1.63 2.24 21.94
CA GLU A 127 0.87 3.44 22.23
C GLU A 127 -0.63 3.12 22.40
N ASP A 128 -1.42 4.13 22.75
CA ASP A 128 -2.88 4.01 22.88
C ASP A 128 -3.64 4.26 21.56
N THR A 129 -2.94 4.65 20.48
CA THR A 129 -3.54 5.04 19.20
C THR A 129 -3.89 3.81 18.35
N ASP A 130 -5.15 3.70 17.91
CA ASP A 130 -5.57 2.68 16.93
C ASP A 130 -5.25 3.15 15.51
N LEU A 131 -4.69 2.24 14.69
CA LEU A 131 -4.33 2.48 13.30
C LEU A 131 -5.52 2.26 12.35
N ASP A 132 -6.70 1.90 12.84
CA ASP A 132 -7.92 1.68 12.04
C ASP A 132 -7.71 0.64 10.92
N GLY A 133 -6.91 -0.40 11.21
CA GLY A 133 -6.55 -1.43 10.23
C GLY A 133 -5.51 -1.00 9.19
N LYS A 134 -4.90 0.17 9.34
CA LYS A 134 -3.71 0.58 8.56
C LYS A 134 -2.47 -0.12 9.12
N THR A 135 -1.50 -0.33 8.24
CA THR A 135 -0.15 -0.75 8.61
C THR A 135 0.77 0.45 8.47
N ILE A 136 1.56 0.71 9.49
CA ILE A 136 2.60 1.73 9.47
C ILE A 136 3.96 1.08 9.65
N ARG A 137 5.00 1.71 9.10
CA ARG A 137 6.38 1.29 9.30
C ARG A 137 7.05 2.28 10.24
N LYS A 138 7.57 1.76 11.36
CA LYS A 138 8.39 2.51 12.30
C LYS A 138 9.84 2.10 12.10
N GLN A 139 10.74 3.07 12.23
CA GLN A 139 12.17 2.84 12.05
C GLN A 139 12.96 3.76 12.97
N ASP A 140 14.11 3.30 13.38
CA ASP A 140 15.10 4.09 14.11
C ASP A 140 16.52 3.80 13.60
N GLN A 141 17.40 4.78 13.74
CA GLN A 141 18.71 4.82 13.09
C GLN A 141 19.79 5.31 14.03
N ILE A 142 20.94 4.65 13.98
CA ILE A 142 22.17 5.10 14.64
C ILE A 142 23.35 4.97 13.67
N ASP A 143 24.13 6.03 13.55
CA ASP A 143 25.32 6.04 12.72
C ASP A 143 26.51 5.50 13.50
N ILE A 144 27.31 4.65 12.85
CA ILE A 144 28.51 4.09 13.46
C ILE A 144 29.71 4.29 12.54
N ASN A 145 30.84 4.60 13.13
CA ASN A 145 32.14 4.56 12.47
C ASN A 145 32.95 3.40 13.06
N ALA A 146 32.95 2.26 12.37
CA ALA A 146 33.54 1.03 12.88
C ALA A 146 34.02 0.12 11.74
N PRO A 147 34.86 -0.88 12.04
CA PRO A 147 35.16 -1.93 11.07
C PRO A 147 33.92 -2.69 10.62
N ALA A 148 34.04 -3.40 9.49
CA ALA A 148 32.99 -4.26 8.97
C ALA A 148 32.74 -5.46 9.91
N LEU A 149 31.76 -5.30 10.79
CA LEU A 149 31.23 -6.32 11.71
C LEU A 149 29.84 -6.78 11.26
N ASP A 150 29.50 -8.04 11.54
CA ASP A 150 28.15 -8.59 11.37
C ASP A 150 27.19 -7.90 12.33
N VAL A 151 25.95 -7.66 11.92
CA VAL A 151 24.95 -6.98 12.75
C VAL A 151 23.75 -7.89 12.97
N GLU A 152 23.31 -8.01 14.21
CA GLU A 152 22.06 -8.69 14.57
C GLU A 152 21.12 -7.68 15.24
N TYR A 153 19.95 -7.49 14.64
CA TYR A 153 18.91 -6.60 15.13
C TYR A 153 17.96 -7.37 16.05
N ILE A 154 17.76 -6.85 17.26
CA ILE A 154 16.90 -7.44 18.28
C ILE A 154 15.88 -6.40 18.69
N VAL A 155 14.60 -6.75 18.60
CA VAL A 155 13.48 -5.94 19.06
C VAL A 155 12.92 -6.56 20.34
N VAL A 156 12.90 -5.77 21.40
CA VAL A 156 12.37 -6.12 22.72
C VAL A 156 10.94 -5.61 22.80
N GLY A 157 9.98 -6.52 22.84
CA GLY A 157 8.56 -6.19 22.89
C GLY A 157 7.70 -7.28 22.27
N GLU A 158 6.40 -7.07 22.28
CA GLU A 158 5.47 -7.99 21.63
C GLU A 158 5.62 -7.88 20.11
N ARG A 159 5.94 -9.00 19.46
CA ARG A 159 6.05 -9.05 18.00
C ARG A 159 4.69 -8.66 17.39
N PRO A 160 4.65 -7.66 16.48
CA PRO A 160 3.40 -7.29 15.83
C PRO A 160 2.80 -8.46 15.03
N ASP A 161 1.48 -8.47 14.89
CA ASP A 161 0.83 -9.43 14.02
C ASP A 161 1.16 -9.11 12.55
N ARG A 162 1.44 -10.14 11.75
CA ARG A 162 1.66 -10.03 10.29
C ARG A 162 2.90 -9.23 9.88
N VAL A 163 3.99 -9.29 10.65
CA VAL A 163 5.29 -8.72 10.21
C VAL A 163 5.81 -9.46 8.98
N PHE A 164 5.99 -8.76 7.86
CA PHE A 164 6.60 -9.33 6.65
C PHE A 164 8.13 -9.35 6.73
N ASN A 165 8.71 -8.43 7.49
CA ASN A 165 10.14 -8.39 7.78
C ASN A 165 10.53 -9.44 8.85
N ASN A 166 11.34 -10.43 8.44
CA ASN A 166 11.88 -11.48 9.32
C ASN A 166 13.36 -11.29 9.68
N ASN A 167 13.93 -10.12 9.37
CA ASN A 167 15.35 -9.85 9.60
C ASN A 167 15.65 -9.52 11.08
N ASN A 168 14.62 -9.11 11.84
CA ASN A 168 14.75 -8.79 13.26
C ASN A 168 14.38 -9.98 14.13
N LYS A 169 15.16 -10.18 15.19
CA LYS A 169 14.84 -11.13 16.26
C LYS A 169 13.95 -10.46 17.30
N TYR A 170 12.87 -11.11 17.70
CA TYR A 170 11.98 -10.60 18.74
C TYR A 170 12.17 -11.34 20.05
N VAL A 171 12.21 -10.59 21.16
CA VAL A 171 12.22 -11.11 22.52
C VAL A 171 11.20 -10.34 23.36
N ALA A 172 10.57 -11.01 24.32
CA ALA A 172 9.53 -10.36 25.14
C ALA A 172 10.12 -9.33 26.13
N SER A 173 11.34 -9.58 26.62
CA SER A 173 12.01 -8.70 27.56
C SER A 173 13.53 -8.71 27.39
N MET A 174 14.21 -7.71 27.93
CA MET A 174 15.69 -7.67 28.04
C MET A 174 16.25 -8.90 28.78
N ASN A 175 15.48 -9.51 29.66
CA ASN A 175 15.88 -10.73 30.36
C ASN A 175 15.86 -11.98 29.48
N ASP A 176 15.19 -11.93 28.32
CA ASP A 176 15.12 -13.04 27.38
C ASP A 176 16.25 -12.99 26.33
N LEU A 177 17.12 -11.97 26.41
CA LEU A 177 18.32 -11.90 25.59
C LEU A 177 19.22 -13.12 25.84
N SER A 178 19.86 -13.61 24.77
CA SER A 178 20.80 -14.73 24.86
C SER A 178 22.01 -14.35 25.71
N ALA A 179 22.67 -15.36 26.30
CA ALA A 179 23.87 -15.15 27.12
C ALA A 179 24.95 -14.35 26.36
N THR A 180 25.15 -14.65 25.06
CA THR A 180 26.10 -13.93 24.21
C THR A 180 25.80 -12.43 24.09
N VAL A 181 24.53 -12.04 24.02
CA VAL A 181 24.12 -10.62 23.95
C VAL A 181 24.26 -9.96 25.32
N LYS A 182 23.98 -10.69 26.41
CA LYS A 182 24.13 -10.20 27.78
C LYS A 182 25.58 -9.97 28.18
N GLU A 183 26.49 -10.81 27.70
CA GLU A 183 27.92 -10.72 27.95
C GLU A 183 28.65 -9.75 26.99
N ALA A 184 27.98 -9.29 25.93
CA ALA A 184 28.53 -8.33 24.99
C ALA A 184 28.75 -6.97 25.66
N ARG A 185 29.77 -6.23 25.21
CA ARG A 185 30.11 -4.92 25.75
C ARG A 185 29.10 -3.89 25.27
N VAL A 186 28.42 -3.20 26.18
CA VAL A 186 27.61 -2.02 25.85
C VAL A 186 28.52 -0.91 25.33
N ILE A 187 28.22 -0.40 24.14
CA ILE A 187 28.95 0.69 23.50
C ILE A 187 28.08 1.92 23.26
N TYR A 188 26.76 1.75 23.28
CA TYR A 188 25.77 2.81 23.31
C TYR A 188 24.60 2.39 24.21
N SER A 189 24.05 3.35 24.93
CA SER A 189 22.82 3.26 25.71
C SER A 189 22.19 4.64 25.66
N ASP A 190 20.90 4.69 25.35
CA ASP A 190 20.07 5.88 25.53
C ASP A 190 19.58 6.00 26.99
#